data_AF-A0A932D8B0-F1
#
_entry.id   AF-A0A932D8B0-F1
#
_cell.length_a   1.000
_cell.length_b   1.000
_cell.length_c   1.000
_cell.angle_alpha   90.00
_cell.angle_beta   90.00
_cell.angle_gamma   90.00
#
_symmetry.space_group_name_H-M   'P 1'
#
loop_
_entity.id
_entity.type
_entity.pdbx_description
1 polymer ?
#
loop_
_entity_poly.entity_id
_entity_poly.type
_entity_poly.pdbx_seq_one_letter_code
_entity_poly.pdbx_strand_id
1 'polypeptide(L)'
;MYLDACNRIVREVASVASSLFDPKPIQFRSTDEIGVRPVRNACNKPLGTPWELRRPLNRNAFLLGCLNFTEHEAIEHLIIGLGYRHEHTTKVCSIIHETGSETHVALGARTDEVIRRHLESAHKAEVLVFHNHPPNPLNRLFDNGPVASDGDRRTWHLNVLEPFRFIKALSGGGRFLCYIAENGFVGRIRTPQLLDFLCLLRRS
;
A
#
# COMPACT_ATOMS: atom_id res chain seq x y z
N MET A 1 35.37 -15.47 -4.81
CA MET A 1 35.25 -14.44 -3.75
C MET A 1 34.13 -13.42 -4.01
N TYR A 2 33.99 -12.84 -5.21
CA TYR A 2 32.91 -11.87 -5.50
C TYR A 2 31.48 -12.47 -5.58
N LEU A 3 31.34 -13.72 -6.05
CA LEU A 3 30.04 -14.41 -6.17
C LEU A 3 29.40 -14.76 -4.81
N ASP A 4 30.20 -15.06 -3.79
CA ASP A 4 29.71 -15.36 -2.43
C ASP A 4 29.18 -14.13 -1.71
N ALA A 5 29.81 -12.96 -1.92
CA ALA A 5 29.36 -11.70 -1.33
C ALA A 5 28.02 -11.25 -1.93
N CYS A 6 27.85 -11.36 -3.26
CA CYS A 6 26.57 -11.09 -3.91
C CYS A 6 25.47 -12.06 -3.45
N ASN A 7 25.75 -13.36 -3.36
CA ASN A 7 24.76 -14.34 -2.90
C ASN A 7 24.36 -14.12 -1.43
N ARG A 8 25.27 -13.64 -0.59
CA ARG A 8 25.01 -13.36 0.82
C ARG A 8 24.17 -12.08 1.01
N ILE A 9 24.46 -11.03 0.24
CA ILE A 9 23.66 -9.80 0.21
C ILE A 9 22.26 -10.09 -0.33
N VAL A 10 22.13 -10.85 -1.42
CA VAL A 10 20.83 -11.22 -1.99
C VAL A 10 20.02 -12.08 -1.01
N ARG A 11 20.64 -13.01 -0.28
CA ARG A 11 19.97 -13.80 0.76
C ARG A 11 19.56 -13.00 1.98
N GLU A 12 20.40 -12.07 2.46
CA GLU A 12 20.05 -11.17 3.56
C GLU A 12 18.93 -10.21 3.17
N VAL A 13 18.94 -9.68 1.95
CA VAL A 13 17.88 -8.81 1.41
C VAL A 13 16.58 -9.58 1.21
N ALA A 14 16.63 -10.82 0.71
CA ALA A 14 15.44 -11.68 0.58
C ALA A 14 14.87 -12.09 1.96
N SER A 15 15.73 -12.35 2.94
CA SER A 15 15.35 -12.63 4.33
C SER A 15 14.64 -11.44 4.99
N VAL A 16 15.18 -10.23 4.83
CA VAL A 16 14.57 -9.00 5.34
C VAL A 16 13.29 -8.65 4.57
N ALA A 17 13.25 -8.89 3.25
CA ALA A 17 12.04 -8.71 2.46
C ALA A 17 10.91 -9.66 2.92
N SER A 18 11.23 -10.94 3.19
CA SER A 18 10.23 -11.93 3.63
C SER A 18 9.63 -11.64 5.00
N SER A 19 10.34 -10.95 5.90
CA SER A 19 9.83 -10.59 7.23
C SER A 19 8.96 -9.32 7.25
N LEU A 20 8.99 -8.52 6.17
CA LEU A 20 8.19 -7.30 6.01
C LEU A 20 6.79 -7.57 5.46
N PHE A 21 6.56 -8.72 4.83
CA PHE A 21 5.24 -9.11 4.38
C PHE A 21 4.50 -9.89 5.46
N ASP A 22 3.19 -9.67 5.57
CA ASP A 22 2.36 -10.56 6.38
C ASP A 22 2.50 -11.98 5.83
N PRO A 23 2.96 -12.97 6.62
CA PRO A 23 3.12 -14.35 6.13
C PRO A 23 1.79 -14.99 5.72
N LYS A 24 0.67 -14.32 6.00
CA LYS A 24 -0.66 -14.71 5.53
C LYS A 24 -1.16 -13.69 4.49
N PRO A 25 -1.18 -14.05 3.19
CA PRO A 25 -1.79 -13.21 2.17
C PRO A 25 -3.26 -12.94 2.52
N ILE A 26 -3.80 -11.82 2.03
CA ILE A 26 -5.20 -11.49 2.27
C ILE A 26 -6.09 -12.51 1.59
N GLN A 27 -6.92 -13.18 2.37
CA GLN A 27 -7.94 -14.08 1.85
C GLN A 27 -9.22 -13.30 1.57
N PHE A 28 -9.58 -13.23 0.30
CA PHE A 28 -10.84 -12.63 -0.14
C PHE A 28 -11.98 -13.63 -0.03
N ARG A 29 -13.17 -13.12 0.29
CA ARG A 29 -14.43 -13.87 0.30
C ARG A 29 -15.33 -13.36 -0.82
N SER A 30 -16.31 -14.16 -1.25
CA SER A 30 -17.31 -13.71 -2.23
C SER A 30 -18.03 -12.42 -1.81
N THR A 31 -18.21 -12.21 -0.51
CA THR A 31 -18.79 -10.97 0.03
C THR A 31 -17.94 -9.72 -0.22
N ASP A 32 -16.64 -9.87 -0.51
CA ASP A 32 -15.73 -8.75 -0.80
C ASP A 32 -15.93 -8.22 -2.24
N GLU A 33 -16.55 -9.00 -3.14
CA GLU A 33 -16.80 -8.61 -4.54
C GLU A 33 -17.67 -7.35 -4.68
N ILE A 34 -18.40 -6.99 -3.61
CA ILE A 34 -19.16 -5.74 -3.52
C ILE A 34 -18.30 -4.50 -3.77
N GLY A 35 -16.98 -4.58 -3.58
CA GLY A 35 -16.04 -3.49 -3.80
C GLY A 35 -15.59 -3.31 -5.25
N VAL A 36 -15.77 -4.31 -6.13
CA VAL A 36 -15.30 -4.28 -7.52
C VAL A 36 -15.87 -3.10 -8.29
N ARG A 37 -17.21 -2.99 -8.34
CA ARG A 37 -17.87 -1.93 -9.10
C ARG A 37 -17.60 -0.53 -8.52
N PRO A 38 -17.70 -0.28 -7.19
CA PRO A 38 -17.39 1.02 -6.63
C PRO A 38 -15.95 1.47 -6.85
N VAL A 39 -14.96 0.58 -6.69
CA VAL A 39 -13.55 0.91 -6.93
C VAL A 39 -13.33 1.26 -8.40
N ARG A 40 -13.79 0.44 -9.34
CA ARG A 40 -13.70 0.72 -10.78
C ARG A 40 -14.33 2.07 -11.14
N ASN A 41 -15.51 2.37 -10.58
CA ASN A 41 -16.18 3.65 -10.79
C ASN A 41 -15.38 4.84 -10.27
N ALA A 42 -14.67 4.67 -9.14
CA ALA A 42 -13.81 5.69 -8.56
C ALA A 42 -12.55 5.90 -9.41
N CYS A 43 -11.89 4.83 -9.83
CA CYS A 43 -10.68 4.89 -10.64
C CYS A 43 -10.89 5.50 -12.03
N ASN A 44 -12.13 5.45 -12.55
CA ASN A 44 -12.53 6.12 -13.79
C ASN A 44 -12.83 7.62 -13.63
N LYS A 45 -12.61 8.20 -12.44
CA LYS A 45 -12.72 9.65 -12.18
C LYS A 45 -11.39 10.36 -12.42
N PRO A 46 -11.38 11.69 -12.53
CA PRO A 46 -10.15 12.45 -12.67
C PRO A 46 -9.14 12.11 -11.58
N LEU A 47 -7.88 11.91 -11.98
CA LEU A 47 -6.78 11.55 -11.08
C LEU A 47 -6.58 12.58 -9.97
N GLY A 48 -6.04 12.10 -8.85
CA GLY A 48 -5.76 12.90 -7.66
C GLY A 48 -6.97 13.59 -7.03
N THR A 49 -8.19 13.22 -7.42
CA THR A 49 -9.44 13.75 -6.87
C THR A 49 -10.14 12.69 -6.04
N PRO A 50 -10.41 12.92 -4.74
CA PRO A 50 -11.18 11.99 -3.93
C PRO A 50 -12.60 11.84 -4.45
N TRP A 51 -13.04 10.60 -4.58
CA TRP A 51 -14.39 10.24 -4.95
C TRP A 51 -15.11 9.53 -3.81
N GLU A 52 -16.16 10.18 -3.31
CA GLU A 52 -16.97 9.67 -2.21
C GLU A 52 -17.82 8.47 -2.62
N LEU A 53 -17.74 7.42 -1.82
CA LEU A 53 -18.53 6.21 -1.97
C LEU A 53 -19.92 6.44 -1.39
N ARG A 54 -20.94 6.01 -2.12
CA ARG A 54 -22.34 6.00 -1.63
C ARG A 54 -22.50 5.15 -0.36
N ARG A 55 -21.69 4.12 -0.20
CA ARG A 55 -21.66 3.22 0.96
C ARG A 55 -20.19 2.89 1.25
N PRO A 56 -19.74 3.00 2.51
CA PRO A 56 -18.38 2.65 2.84
C PRO A 56 -18.06 1.18 2.54
N LEU A 57 -16.86 0.92 2.04
CA LEU A 57 -16.34 -0.43 1.81
C LEU A 57 -15.53 -0.89 3.02
N ASN A 58 -15.60 -2.17 3.36
CA ASN A 58 -14.59 -2.76 4.24
C ASN A 58 -13.25 -2.83 3.52
N ARG A 59 -12.14 -2.87 4.28
CA ARG A 59 -10.78 -3.05 3.74
C ARG A 59 -10.69 -4.11 2.63
N ASN A 60 -11.15 -5.34 2.89
CA ASN A 60 -10.97 -6.43 1.93
C ASN A 60 -11.77 -6.22 0.64
N ALA A 61 -13.00 -5.68 0.72
CA ALA A 61 -13.78 -5.31 -0.45
C ALA A 61 -13.09 -4.23 -1.28
N PHE A 62 -12.52 -3.21 -0.62
CA PHE A 62 -11.70 -2.19 -1.30
C PHE A 62 -10.50 -2.84 -2.01
N LEU A 63 -9.72 -3.66 -1.31
CA LEU A 63 -8.52 -4.29 -1.87
C LEU A 63 -8.82 -5.26 -3.02
N LEU A 64 -9.91 -6.03 -2.94
CA LEU A 64 -10.34 -6.90 -4.04
C LEU A 64 -10.75 -6.08 -5.26
N GLY A 65 -11.44 -4.96 -5.05
CA GLY A 65 -11.78 -4.05 -6.14
C GLY A 65 -10.55 -3.42 -6.80
N CYS A 66 -9.53 -3.07 -6.01
CA CYS A 66 -8.26 -2.57 -6.53
C CYS A 66 -7.52 -3.65 -7.34
N LEU A 67 -7.45 -4.88 -6.83
CA LEU A 67 -6.85 -6.00 -7.53
C LEU A 67 -7.56 -6.26 -8.86
N ASN A 68 -8.88 -6.39 -8.85
CA ASN A 68 -9.67 -6.61 -10.07
C ASN A 68 -9.55 -5.46 -11.08
N PHE A 69 -9.31 -4.24 -10.62
CA PHE A 69 -9.09 -3.10 -11.51
C PHE A 69 -7.71 -3.14 -12.17
N THR A 70 -6.68 -3.64 -11.47
CA THR A 70 -5.27 -3.49 -11.86
C THR A 70 -4.58 -4.76 -12.36
N GLU A 71 -5.16 -5.95 -12.15
CA GLU A 71 -4.47 -7.24 -12.40
C GLU A 71 -4.02 -7.47 -13.86
N HIS A 72 -4.60 -6.73 -14.81
CA HIS A 72 -4.30 -6.83 -16.24
C HIS A 72 -3.78 -5.51 -16.82
N GLU A 73 -3.54 -4.52 -15.97
CA GLU A 73 -3.04 -3.22 -16.41
C GLU A 73 -1.53 -3.29 -16.67
N ALA A 74 -1.10 -2.59 -17.72
CA ALA A 74 0.31 -2.54 -18.13
C ALA A 74 1.11 -1.47 -17.38
N ILE A 75 0.45 -0.64 -16.57
CA ILE A 75 1.06 0.47 -15.83
C ILE A 75 0.84 0.31 -14.33
N GLU A 76 1.67 1.01 -13.55
CA GLU A 76 1.49 1.10 -12.11
C GLU A 76 0.38 2.07 -11.75
N HIS A 77 -0.39 1.72 -10.71
CA HIS A 77 -1.47 2.50 -10.14
C HIS A 77 -1.26 2.64 -8.64
N LEU A 78 -1.59 3.82 -8.10
CA LEU A 78 -1.84 4.00 -6.67
C LEU A 78 -3.33 4.23 -6.47
N ILE A 79 -3.97 3.33 -5.73
CA ILE A 79 -5.37 3.47 -5.35
C ILE A 79 -5.44 3.66 -3.84
N ILE A 80 -5.95 4.81 -3.41
CA ILE A 80 -5.89 5.25 -2.03
C ILE A 80 -7.31 5.28 -1.46
N GLY A 81 -7.58 4.47 -0.45
CA GLY A 81 -8.82 4.47 0.31
C GLY A 81 -8.70 5.38 1.54
N LEU A 82 -9.50 6.44 1.59
CA LEU A 82 -9.66 7.26 2.80
C LEU A 82 -10.81 6.69 3.62
N GLY A 83 -10.55 6.37 4.88
CA GLY A 83 -11.55 5.73 5.73
C GLY A 83 -11.35 5.96 7.21
N TYR A 84 -12.12 5.22 7.99
CA TYR A 84 -12.04 5.24 9.44
C TYR A 84 -11.96 3.82 10.00
N ARG A 85 -11.18 3.66 11.06
CA ARG A 85 -11.12 2.42 11.84
C ARG A 85 -12.48 2.09 12.42
N HIS A 86 -12.97 0.89 12.13
CA HIS A 86 -14.21 0.34 12.65
C HIS A 86 -13.97 -1.09 13.11
N GLU A 87 -13.95 -1.31 14.42
CA GLU A 87 -13.64 -2.60 15.03
C GLU A 87 -12.32 -3.18 14.48
N HIS A 88 -12.39 -4.32 13.78
CA HIS A 88 -11.26 -5.05 13.21
C HIS A 88 -10.99 -4.72 11.73
N THR A 89 -11.66 -3.71 11.17
CA THR A 89 -11.51 -3.31 9.77
C THR A 89 -11.43 -1.80 9.60
N THR A 90 -11.18 -1.38 8.37
CA THR A 90 -11.31 0.00 7.94
C THR A 90 -12.57 0.13 7.09
N LYS A 91 -13.39 1.15 7.35
CA LYS A 91 -14.49 1.57 6.49
C LYS A 91 -13.98 2.67 5.57
N VAL A 92 -13.67 2.31 4.33
CA VAL A 92 -13.25 3.23 3.28
C VAL A 92 -14.46 4.00 2.78
N CYS A 93 -14.42 5.33 2.91
CA CYS A 93 -15.51 6.23 2.52
C CYS A 93 -15.22 6.93 1.19
N SER A 94 -13.95 7.14 0.86
CA SER A 94 -13.53 7.86 -0.35
C SER A 94 -12.36 7.16 -1.00
N ILE A 95 -12.23 7.27 -2.33
CA ILE A 95 -11.15 6.67 -3.09
C ILE A 95 -10.47 7.73 -3.96
N ILE A 96 -9.14 7.75 -3.96
CA ILE A 96 -8.31 8.53 -4.88
C ILE A 96 -7.54 7.56 -5.77
N HIS A 97 -7.33 7.94 -7.02
CA HIS A 97 -6.57 7.16 -7.99
C HIS A 97 -5.46 8.02 -8.61
N GLU A 98 -4.26 7.45 -8.69
CA GLU A 98 -3.12 7.97 -9.43
C GLU A 98 -2.61 6.87 -10.37
N THR A 99 -2.06 7.28 -11.51
CA THR A 99 -1.45 6.37 -12.50
C THR A 99 -0.01 6.78 -12.76
N GLY A 100 0.83 5.80 -13.03
CA GLY A 100 2.24 5.99 -13.34
C GLY A 100 2.61 5.51 -14.74
N SER A 101 3.86 5.07 -14.86
CA SER A 101 4.40 4.32 -15.99
C SER A 101 4.39 2.81 -15.69
N GLU A 102 5.02 2.01 -16.55
CA GLU A 102 5.23 0.57 -16.36
C GLU A 102 6.04 0.21 -15.11
N THR A 103 6.81 1.16 -14.55
CA THR A 103 7.77 0.90 -13.48
C THR A 103 7.76 1.92 -12.35
N HIS A 104 6.88 2.93 -12.43
CA HIS A 104 6.86 3.97 -11.41
C HIS A 104 5.53 4.72 -11.37
N VAL A 105 4.99 4.90 -10.18
CA VAL A 105 3.88 5.81 -9.88
C VAL A 105 4.23 6.69 -8.68
N ALA A 106 3.89 7.98 -8.78
CA ALA A 106 4.15 8.97 -7.73
C ALA A 106 2.84 9.52 -7.15
N LEU A 107 2.89 9.93 -5.87
CA LEU A 107 1.81 10.69 -5.24
C LEU A 107 1.82 12.13 -5.75
N GLY A 108 0.70 12.58 -6.32
CA GLY A 108 0.53 13.99 -6.67
C GLY A 108 0.43 14.89 -5.43
N ALA A 109 0.91 16.14 -5.52
CA ALA A 109 0.89 17.09 -4.40
C ALA A 109 -0.52 17.34 -3.83
N ARG A 110 -1.54 17.34 -4.69
CA ARG A 110 -2.95 17.46 -4.26
C ARG A 110 -3.39 16.25 -3.43
N THR A 111 -2.99 15.06 -3.83
CA THR A 111 -3.33 13.81 -3.16
C THR A 111 -2.66 13.73 -1.79
N ASP A 112 -1.39 14.13 -1.70
CA ASP A 112 -0.70 14.20 -0.41
C ASP A 112 -1.41 15.17 0.56
N GLU A 113 -1.80 16.35 0.09
CA GLU A 113 -2.55 17.33 0.91
C GLU A 113 -3.91 16.77 1.38
N VAL A 114 -4.63 16.04 0.54
CA VAL A 114 -5.90 15.40 0.92
C VAL A 114 -5.67 14.31 1.97
N ILE A 115 -4.66 13.46 1.78
CA ILE A 115 -4.26 12.43 2.75
C ILE A 115 -3.92 13.06 4.10
N ARG A 116 -3.13 14.15 4.08
CA ARG A 116 -2.73 14.88 5.28
C ARG A 116 -3.95 15.39 6.05
N ARG A 117 -4.85 16.09 5.37
CA ARG A 117 -6.10 16.61 5.98
C ARG A 117 -6.97 15.50 6.54
N HIS A 118 -7.12 14.38 5.83
CA HIS A 118 -7.91 13.24 6.29
C HIS A 118 -7.33 12.63 7.57
N LEU A 119 -6.02 12.40 7.60
CA LEU A 119 -5.34 11.86 8.77
C LEU A 119 -5.45 12.80 9.97
N GLU A 120 -5.46 14.12 9.76
CA GLU A 120 -5.65 15.12 10.81
C GLU A 120 -7.10 15.16 11.33
N SER A 121 -8.08 14.88 10.48
CA SER A 121 -9.51 15.09 10.75
C SER A 121 -10.07 14.30 11.94
N ALA A 122 -9.53 13.12 12.23
CA ALA A 122 -10.01 12.29 13.33
C ALA A 122 -8.92 11.38 13.90
N HIS A 123 -9.08 10.96 15.15
CA HIS A 123 -8.20 9.93 15.75
C HIS A 123 -8.36 8.57 15.05
N LYS A 124 -9.57 8.23 14.63
CA LYS A 124 -9.87 6.97 13.93
C LYS A 124 -9.59 7.03 12.42
N ALA A 125 -9.08 8.14 11.89
CA ALA A 125 -8.78 8.25 10.47
C ALA A 125 -7.75 7.18 10.06
N GLU A 126 -8.01 6.50 8.96
CA GLU A 126 -7.09 5.54 8.35
C GLU A 126 -7.01 5.80 6.86
N VAL A 127 -5.80 5.61 6.30
CA VAL A 127 -5.54 5.68 4.87
C VAL A 127 -4.99 4.33 4.44
N LEU A 128 -5.63 3.74 3.44
CA LEU A 128 -5.21 2.51 2.80
C LEU A 128 -4.57 2.87 1.48
N VAL A 129 -3.34 2.43 1.23
CA VAL A 129 -2.68 2.60 -0.07
C VAL A 129 -2.52 1.23 -0.70
N PHE A 130 -3.03 1.10 -1.91
CA PHE A 130 -2.84 -0.06 -2.76
C PHE A 130 -1.94 0.33 -3.93
N HIS A 131 -0.90 -0.47 -4.19
CA HIS A 131 0.01 -0.32 -5.32
C HIS A 131 0.10 -1.65 -6.08
N ASN A 132 -0.15 -1.65 -7.39
CA ASN A 132 0.12 -2.81 -8.24
C ASN A 132 1.49 -2.70 -8.92
N HIS A 133 2.12 -3.85 -9.11
CA HIS A 133 3.19 -4.00 -10.09
C HIS A 133 2.65 -4.74 -11.32
N PRO A 134 2.76 -4.17 -12.53
CA PRO A 134 2.40 -4.84 -13.78
C PRO A 134 3.13 -6.18 -13.94
N PRO A 135 2.54 -7.16 -14.64
CA PRO A 135 3.20 -8.43 -14.93
C PRO A 135 4.47 -8.22 -15.78
N ASN A 136 5.65 -8.49 -15.21
CA ASN A 136 6.91 -8.51 -15.95
C ASN A 136 7.33 -9.98 -16.27
N PRO A 137 7.80 -10.30 -17.48
CA PRO A 137 8.33 -11.63 -17.85
C PRO A 137 9.35 -12.21 -16.86
N LEU A 138 10.17 -11.36 -16.21
CA LEU A 138 11.13 -11.79 -15.20
C LEU A 138 10.46 -12.24 -13.89
N ASN A 139 9.32 -11.64 -13.51
CA ASN A 139 8.60 -12.00 -12.27
C ASN A 139 7.84 -13.33 -12.41
N ARG A 140 7.44 -13.72 -13.63
CA ARG A 140 6.83 -15.04 -13.90
C ARG A 140 7.79 -16.21 -13.73
N LEU A 141 9.11 -15.97 -13.82
CA LEU A 141 10.13 -17.02 -13.74
C LEU A 141 10.52 -17.36 -12.30
N PHE A 142 10.10 -16.54 -11.31
CA PHE A 142 10.55 -16.68 -9.93
C PHE A 142 9.44 -16.87 -8.87
N ASP A 143 8.14 -16.90 -9.24
CA ASP A 143 7.02 -17.22 -8.33
C ASP A 143 7.10 -16.52 -6.94
N ASN A 144 7.68 -15.33 -6.90
CA ASN A 144 7.88 -14.59 -5.67
C ASN A 144 6.58 -13.83 -5.38
N GLY A 145 6.09 -13.96 -4.14
CA GLY A 145 5.02 -13.09 -3.63
C GLY A 145 5.41 -11.60 -3.72
N PRO A 146 4.48 -10.67 -3.45
CA PRO A 146 4.67 -9.24 -3.68
C PRO A 146 6.01 -8.73 -3.14
N VAL A 147 6.86 -8.12 -3.99
CA VAL A 147 8.14 -7.52 -3.57
C VAL A 147 8.14 -6.02 -3.85
N ALA A 148 8.13 -5.21 -2.79
CA ALA A 148 8.26 -3.74 -2.90
C ALA A 148 9.64 -3.35 -3.47
N SER A 149 9.68 -2.49 -4.50
CA SER A 149 10.94 -1.99 -5.05
C SER A 149 11.64 -1.01 -4.09
N ASP A 150 12.95 -0.79 -4.27
CA ASP A 150 13.69 0.20 -3.47
C ASP A 150 13.21 1.65 -3.69
N GLY A 151 12.60 1.94 -4.85
CA GLY A 151 11.99 3.24 -5.15
C GLY A 151 10.69 3.47 -4.36
N ASP A 152 9.89 2.43 -4.20
CA ASP A 152 8.65 2.46 -3.41
C ASP A 152 8.99 2.64 -1.93
N ARG A 153 10.03 1.94 -1.47
CA ARG A 153 10.58 2.09 -0.11
C ARG A 153 10.92 3.55 0.17
N ARG A 154 11.73 4.22 -0.67
CA ARG A 154 12.12 5.62 -0.40
C ARG A 154 10.97 6.62 -0.52
N THR A 155 10.09 6.44 -1.51
CA THR A 155 8.96 7.35 -1.74
C THR A 155 7.95 7.30 -0.60
N TRP A 156 7.71 6.10 -0.04
CA TRP A 156 6.85 5.94 1.13
C TRP A 156 7.54 6.34 2.42
N HIS A 157 8.84 6.06 2.58
CA HIS A 157 9.58 6.50 3.77
C HIS A 157 9.71 8.03 3.86
N LEU A 158 9.87 8.74 2.75
CA LEU A 158 10.08 10.20 2.77
C LEU A 158 8.77 11.00 2.85
N ASN A 159 7.65 10.50 2.31
CA ASN A 159 6.37 11.22 2.34
C ASN A 159 5.42 10.78 3.48
N VAL A 160 5.60 9.58 4.05
CA VAL A 160 4.72 9.07 5.12
C VAL A 160 5.26 9.39 6.52
N LEU A 161 6.57 9.66 6.67
CA LEU A 161 7.26 9.88 7.96
C LEU A 161 7.52 11.36 8.29
N GLU A 162 6.53 12.22 8.05
CA GLU A 162 6.49 13.54 8.68
C GLU A 162 6.40 13.39 10.22
N PRO A 163 7.22 14.09 11.03
CA PRO A 163 7.32 13.92 12.49
C PRO A 163 5.98 14.00 13.25
N PHE A 164 5.01 14.74 12.74
CA PHE A 164 3.67 14.83 13.33
C PHE A 164 2.83 13.55 13.13
N ARG A 165 3.01 12.83 12.02
CA ARG A 165 2.35 11.54 11.76
C ARG A 165 2.93 10.44 12.66
N PHE A 166 4.22 10.54 13.01
CA PHE A 166 4.89 9.68 13.96
C PHE A 166 4.31 9.79 15.39
N ILE A 167 4.09 11.01 15.91
CA ILE A 167 3.51 11.23 17.24
C ILE A 167 2.05 10.75 17.34
N LYS A 168 1.25 10.96 16.28
CA LYS A 168 -0.14 10.47 16.24
C LYS A 168 -0.20 8.94 16.15
N ALA A 169 0.66 8.33 15.33
CA ALA A 169 0.80 6.88 15.25
C ALA A 169 1.23 6.25 16.59
N LEU A 170 2.13 6.90 17.35
CA LEU A 170 2.54 6.48 18.69
C LEU A 170 1.41 6.54 19.72
N SER A 171 0.48 7.48 19.59
CA SER A 171 -0.74 7.55 20.43
C SER A 171 -1.88 6.64 19.95
N GLY A 172 -1.65 5.85 18.90
CA GLY A 172 -2.62 4.90 18.35
C GLY A 172 -3.71 5.53 17.46
N GLY A 173 -3.52 6.80 17.08
CA GLY A 173 -4.41 7.57 16.21
C GLY A 173 -3.81 7.79 14.82
N GLY A 174 -4.64 7.82 13.77
CA GLY A 174 -4.17 8.03 12.40
C GLY A 174 -3.29 6.88 11.89
N ARG A 175 -3.85 5.91 11.13
CA ARG A 175 -3.05 4.81 10.58
C ARG A 175 -2.90 4.92 9.07
N PHE A 176 -1.68 4.68 8.60
CA PHE A 176 -1.36 4.50 7.19
C PHE A 176 -1.07 3.02 6.95
N LEU A 177 -1.81 2.39 6.02
CA LEU A 177 -1.75 0.95 5.76
C LEU A 177 -1.42 0.72 4.29
N CYS A 178 -0.24 0.18 4.00
CA CYS A 178 0.21 -0.09 2.63
C CYS A 178 -0.01 -1.55 2.24
N TYR A 179 -0.52 -1.76 1.03
CA TYR A 179 -0.77 -3.04 0.40
C TYR A 179 -0.16 -3.05 -0.99
N ILE A 180 0.51 -4.15 -1.34
CA ILE A 180 1.03 -4.40 -2.68
C ILE A 180 0.25 -5.54 -3.30
N ALA A 181 -0.10 -5.37 -4.56
CA ALA A 181 -0.60 -6.42 -5.41
C ALA A 181 0.45 -6.85 -6.44
N GLU A 182 0.67 -8.16 -6.50
CA GLU A 182 1.54 -8.79 -7.49
C GLU A 182 1.01 -10.19 -7.79
N ASN A 183 0.97 -10.58 -9.07
CA ASN A 183 0.58 -11.92 -9.52
C ASN A 183 -0.78 -12.42 -8.98
N GLY A 184 -1.78 -11.53 -8.86
CA GLY A 184 -3.11 -11.91 -8.33
C GLY A 184 -3.19 -12.00 -6.81
N PHE A 185 -2.10 -11.75 -6.09
CA PHE A 185 -2.06 -11.74 -4.63
C PHE A 185 -1.99 -10.32 -4.09
N VAL A 186 -2.58 -10.11 -2.91
CA VAL A 186 -2.43 -8.86 -2.16
C VAL A 186 -1.77 -9.13 -0.81
N GLY A 187 -0.63 -8.50 -0.59
CA GLY A 187 0.15 -8.55 0.64
C GLY A 187 0.14 -7.20 1.35
N ARG A 188 0.04 -7.21 2.68
CA ARG A 188 0.27 -5.99 3.48
C ARG A 188 1.77 -5.83 3.70
N ILE A 189 2.27 -4.62 3.46
CA ILE A 189 3.61 -4.24 3.92
C ILE A 189 3.51 -3.88 5.39
N ARG A 190 4.21 -4.63 6.22
CA ARG A 190 4.52 -4.22 7.58
C ARG A 190 5.74 -3.34 7.48
N THR A 191 5.58 -2.05 7.70
CA THR A 191 6.74 -1.22 8.03
C THR A 191 7.39 -1.83 9.28
N PRO A 192 8.74 -1.79 9.40
CA PRO A 192 9.41 -2.30 10.58
C PRO A 192 8.76 -1.70 11.84
N GLN A 193 8.58 -2.51 12.88
CA GLN A 193 8.07 -2.00 14.14
C GLN A 193 9.03 -0.93 14.65
N LEU A 194 8.53 0.08 15.38
CA LEU A 194 9.27 1.22 15.95
C LEU A 194 10.69 0.88 16.48
N LEU A 195 10.86 -0.32 17.04
CA LEU A 195 12.13 -0.84 17.55
C LEU A 195 13.21 -1.01 16.46
N ASP A 196 12.86 -1.48 15.28
CA ASP A 196 13.80 -1.69 14.17
C ASP A 196 14.32 -0.35 13.62
N PHE A 197 13.45 0.67 13.59
CA PHE A 197 13.82 2.03 13.19
C PHE A 197 14.72 2.71 14.24
N LEU A 198 14.44 2.54 15.54
CA LEU A 198 15.30 3.03 16.61
C LEU A 198 16.67 2.31 16.62
N CYS A 199 16.71 1.03 16.27
CA CYS A 199 17.96 0.28 16.11
C CYS A 199 18.79 0.75 14.91
N LEU A 200 18.16 1.18 13.82
CA LEU A 200 18.82 1.79 12.66
C LEU A 200 19.43 3.16 12.99
N LEU A 201 18.72 3.99 13.76
CA LEU A 201 19.22 5.31 14.20
C LEU A 201 20.34 5.23 15.23
N ARG A 202 20.43 4.14 16.01
CA ARG A 202 21.48 3.95 17.02
C ARG A 202 22.81 3.42 16.45
N ARG A 203 22.81 3.06 15.16
CA ARG A 203 23.98 2.57 14.40
C ARG A 203 24.53 3.58 13.39
N SER A 204 23.95 4.79 13.35
CA SER A 204 24.47 5.96 12.63
C SER A 204 25.00 6.97 13.64
#